data_AF-A0A1G9UKB2-F1
#
_entry.id   AF-A0A1G9UKB2-F1
#
_cell.length_a   1.000
_cell.length_b   1.000
_cell.length_c   1.000
_cell.angle_alpha   90.00
_cell.angle_beta   90.00
_cell.angle_gamma   90.00
#
_symmetry.space_group_name_H-M   'P 1'
#
loop_
_entity.id
_entity.type
_entity.pdbx_description
1 polymer ?
#
loop_
_entity_poly.entity_id
_entity_poly.type
_entity_poly.pdbx_seq_one_letter_code
_entity_poly.pdbx_strand_id
1 'polypeptide(L)' 'MSKRPGLAALRAALGDWRRNAVAVVLVVVPVALALVDGSRVAVYGAALAAFVVWMAWFVLTAVDWLERADF' A
#
# COMPACT_ATOMS: atom_id res chain seq x y z
N MET A 1 19.61 -10.84 -6.43
CA MET A 1 19.42 -9.73 -5.48
C MET A 1 20.45 -9.87 -4.37
N SER A 2 21.15 -8.80 -3.99
CA SER A 2 22.09 -8.84 -2.88
C SER A 2 21.30 -8.93 -1.57
N LYS A 3 21.41 -10.06 -0.86
CA LYS A 3 20.73 -10.27 0.42
C LYS A 3 21.24 -9.29 1.48
N ARG A 4 20.34 -8.83 2.35
CA ARG A 4 20.63 -7.81 3.38
C ARG A 4 20.13 -8.26 4.75
N PRO A 5 20.71 -7.75 5.85
CA PRO A 5 20.13 -7.91 7.19
C PRO A 5 18.66 -7.46 7.20
N GLY A 6 17.81 -8.15 7.96
CA GLY A 6 16.34 -7.99 7.92
C GLY A 6 15.83 -6.55 7.96
N LEU A 7 16.42 -5.68 8.80
CA LEU A 7 16.05 -4.26 8.88
C LEU A 7 16.41 -3.47 7.60
N ALA A 8 17.56 -3.75 7.01
CA ALA A 8 18.01 -3.10 5.77
C ALA A 8 17.20 -3.58 4.56
N ALA A 9 16.79 -4.85 4.55
CA ALA A 9 15.86 -5.39 3.57
C ALA A 9 14.48 -4.73 3.68
N LEU A 10 13.96 -4.55 4.90
CA LEU A 10 12.66 -3.90 5.14
C LEU A 10 12.66 -2.44 4.68
N ARG A 11 13.69 -1.65 5.05
CA ARG A 11 13.81 -0.26 4.58
C ARG A 11 13.85 -0.19 3.06
N ALA A 12 14.56 -1.11 2.41
CA ALA A 12 14.62 -1.16 0.97
C ALA A 12 13.25 -1.49 0.36
N ALA A 13 12.51 -2.43 0.95
CA ALA A 13 11.19 -2.80 0.49
C ALA A 13 10.20 -1.64 0.61
N LEU A 14 10.22 -0.91 1.73
CA LEU A 14 9.41 0.29 1.94
C LEU A 14 9.81 1.47 1.03
N GLY A 15 11.02 1.47 0.50
CA GLY A 15 11.56 2.53 -0.35
C GLY A 15 11.05 2.55 -1.79
N ASP A 16 10.19 1.62 -2.20
CA ASP A 16 9.59 1.65 -3.55
C ASP A 16 8.57 2.80 -3.68
N TRP A 17 9.07 3.96 -4.10
CA TRP A 17 8.27 5.16 -4.32
C TRP A 17 7.12 4.95 -5.30
N ARG A 18 7.31 4.14 -6.36
CA ARG A 18 6.28 3.94 -7.38
C ARG A 18 5.11 3.16 -6.80
N ARG A 19 5.38 2.09 -6.05
CA ARG A 19 4.35 1.31 -5.35
C ARG A 19 3.61 2.17 -4.32
N ASN A 20 4.34 2.98 -3.55
CA ASN A 20 3.76 3.86 -2.54
C ASN A 20 2.87 4.94 -3.17
N ALA A 21 3.34 5.59 -4.24
CA ALA A 21 2.57 6.62 -4.94
C ALA A 21 1.29 6.06 -5.56
N VAL A 22 1.35 4.89 -6.19
CA VAL A 22 0.16 4.21 -6.75
C VAL A 22 -0.84 3.88 -5.64
N ALA A 23 -0.39 3.31 -4.51
CA ALA A 23 -1.27 3.01 -3.38
C ALA A 23 -1.96 4.28 -2.84
N VAL A 24 -1.22 5.38 -2.72
CA VAL A 24 -1.77 6.67 -2.27
C VAL A 24 -2.83 7.18 -3.25
N VAL A 25 -2.55 7.19 -4.56
CA VAL A 25 -3.52 7.65 -5.57
C VAL A 25 -4.80 6.80 -5.54
N LEU A 26 -4.66 5.47 -5.43
CA LEU A 26 -5.79 4.55 -5.36
C LEU A 26 -6.63 4.70 -4.08
N VAL A 27 -6.10 5.29 -3.01
CA VAL A 27 -6.86 5.62 -1.79
C VAL A 27 -7.47 7.02 -1.87
N VAL A 28 -6.68 8.01 -2.27
CA VAL A 28 -7.09 9.43 -2.25
C VAL A 28 -8.21 9.70 -3.24
N VAL A 29 -8.16 9.11 -4.44
CA VAL A 29 -9.19 9.36 -5.47
C VAL A 29 -10.57 8.87 -5.03
N PRO A 30 -10.77 7.61 -4.60
CA PRO A 30 -12.08 7.16 -4.12
C PRO A 30 -12.57 7.93 -2.89
N VAL A 31 -11.67 8.28 -1.96
CA VAL A 31 -12.04 9.06 -0.78
C VAL A 31 -12.51 10.47 -1.18
N ALA A 32 -11.79 11.15 -2.07
CA ALA A 32 -12.20 12.47 -2.57
C ALA A 32 -13.57 12.41 -3.25
N LEU A 33 -13.81 11.39 -4.10
CA LEU A 33 -15.11 11.18 -4.74
C LEU A 33 -16.22 10.91 -3.72
N ALA A 34 -15.95 10.08 -2.71
CA ALA A 34 -16.93 9.79 -1.66
C ALA A 34 -17.28 11.00 -0.79
N LEU A 35 -16.31 11.89 -0.53
CA LEU A 35 -16.54 13.14 0.19
C LEU A 35 -17.40 14.13 -0.62
N VAL A 36 -17.22 14.17 -1.95
CA VAL A 36 -18.06 14.98 -2.84
C VAL A 36 -19.47 14.43 -2.94
N ASP A 37 -19.63 13.11 -3.01
CA ASP A 37 -20.94 12.45 -3.04
C ASP A 37 -21.70 12.57 -1.70
N GLY A 38 -21.00 12.44 -0.57
CA GLY A 38 -21.55 12.63 0.77
C GLY A 38 -22.48 11.51 1.27
N SER A 39 -22.76 10.47 0.47
CA SER A 39 -23.59 9.35 0.93
C SER A 39 -22.81 8.38 1.82
N ARG A 40 -23.51 7.74 2.75
CA ARG A 40 -22.92 6.69 3.62
C ARG A 40 -22.40 5.50 2.81
N VAL A 41 -23.06 5.19 1.69
CA VAL A 41 -22.67 4.09 0.79
C VAL A 41 -21.34 4.42 0.11
N ALA A 42 -21.17 5.65 -0.39
CA ALA A 42 -19.91 6.06 -1.00
C ALA A 42 -18.75 6.08 -0.01
N VAL A 43 -18.97 6.58 1.22
CA VAL A 43 -17.95 6.56 2.28
C VAL A 43 -17.55 5.13 2.63
N TYR A 44 -18.52 4.22 2.78
CA TYR A 44 -18.23 2.80 3.03
C TYR A 44 -17.45 2.17 1.87
N GLY A 45 -17.88 2.42 0.63
CA GLY A 45 -17.19 1.93 -0.57
C GLY A 45 -15.75 2.42 -0.67
N ALA A 46 -15.50 3.71 -0.39
CA ALA A 46 -14.15 4.27 -0.36
C ALA A 46 -13.29 3.68 0.77
N ALA A 47 -13.86 3.47 1.95
CA ALA A 47 -13.15 2.81 3.06
C ALA A 47 -12.79 1.35 2.72
N LEU A 48 -13.70 0.62 2.08
CA LEU A 48 -13.44 -0.74 1.61
C LEU A 48 -12.34 -0.77 0.53
N ALA A 49 -12.40 0.15 -0.44
CA ALA A 49 -11.35 0.29 -1.46
C ALA A 49 -9.99 0.59 -0.82
N ALA A 50 -9.95 1.51 0.15
CA ALA A 50 -8.73 1.86 0.87
C ALA A 50 -8.15 0.65 1.63
N PHE A 51 -9.01 -0.15 2.27
CA PHE A 51 -8.60 -1.38 2.94
C PHE A 51 -7.98 -2.40 1.97
N VAL A 52 -8.62 -2.64 0.82
CA VAL A 52 -8.11 -3.57 -0.20
C VAL A 52 -6.76 -3.11 -0.75
N VAL A 53 -6.63 -1.81 -1.07
CA VAL A 53 -5.37 -1.23 -1.55
C VAL A 53 -4.27 -1.37 -0.50
N TRP A 54 -4.58 -1.09 0.76
CA TRP A 54 -3.63 -1.24 1.86
C TRP A 54 -3.19 -2.70 2.05
N MET A 55 -4.12 -3.65 1.99
CA MET A 55 -3.82 -5.08 2.06
C MET A 55 -2.89 -5.53 0.92
N ALA A 56 -3.20 -5.14 -0.32
CA ALA A 56 -2.38 -5.47 -1.48
C ALA A 56 -0.97 -4.86 -1.35
N TRP A 57 -0.90 -3.57 -0.97
CA TRP A 57 0.38 -2.90 -0.73
C TRP A 57 1.20 -3.59 0.36
N PHE A 58 0.56 -3.98 1.48
CA PHE A 58 1.21 -4.67 2.59
C PHE A 58 1.77 -6.02 2.15
N VAL A 59 0.98 -6.84 1.47
CA VAL A 59 1.41 -8.17 0.99
C VAL A 59 2.59 -8.03 0.01
N LEU A 60 2.51 -7.13 -0.96
CA LEU A 60 3.59 -6.91 -1.92
C LEU A 60 4.87 -6.39 -1.23
N THR A 61 4.73 -5.53 -0.24
CA THR A 61 5.87 -5.05 0.58
C THR A 61 6.50 -6.18 1.37
N ALA A 62 5.68 -7.05 1.97
CA ALA A 62 6.15 -8.19 2.75
C ALA A 62 6.87 -9.21 1.86
N VAL A 63 6.33 -9.54 0.68
CA VAL A 63 6.98 -10.41 -0.30
C VAL A 63 8.34 -9.85 -0.70
N ASP A 64 8.39 -8.58 -1.10
CA ASP A 64 9.64 -7.92 -1.50
C ASP A 64 10.66 -7.83 -0.34
N TRP A 65 10.18 -7.70 0.90
CA TRP A 65 11.04 -7.79 2.08
C TRP A 65 11.63 -9.19 2.26
N LEU A 66 10.80 -10.23 2.21
CA LEU A 66 11.22 -11.63 2.36
C LEU A 66 12.19 -12.06 1.26
N GLU A 67 12.01 -11.60 0.02
CA GLU A 67 12.93 -11.86 -1.09
C GLU A 67 14.31 -11.21 -0.91
N ARG A 68 14.38 -10.10 -0.16
CA ARG A 68 15.62 -9.33 0.06
C ARG A 68 16.34 -9.67 1.36
N ALA A 69 15.62 -10.23 2.33
CA ALA A 69 16.17 -10.54 3.64
C ALA A 69 17.08 -11.78 3.58
N ASP A 70 18.18 -11.72 4.33
CA ASP A 70 18.96 -12.90 4.72
C ASP A 70 18.52 -13.29 6.14
N PHE A 71 17.87 -14.44 6.26
CA PHE A 71 17.46 -15.03 7.53
C PHE A 71 18.28 -16.29 7.82
#